data_AF-A0A924KFF4-F1
#
_entry.id   AF-A0A924KFF4-F1
#
_cell.length_a   1.000
_cell.length_b   1.000
_cell.length_c   1.000
_cell.angle_alpha   90.00
_cell.angle_beta   90.00
_cell.angle_gamma   90.00
#
_symmetry.space_group_name_H-M   'P 1'
#
loop_
_entity.id
_entity.type
_entity.pdbx_description
1 polymer ?
#
loop_
_entity_poly.entity_id
_entity_poly.type
_entity_poly.pdbx_seq_one_letter_code
_entity_poly.pdbx_strand_id
1 'polypeptide(L)'
;NGHSDVTGGVLVTKEITPFWEKVKIVQGYGGAVPAPFDCYLVTRGIKTLPYRMRGHVANAQALAKFLENHEAVEAVFYPGLASHPQHELAKKQMLSFGGMLSFLVKGGEDKAKQVVNGLKIFTQATSLGGVESLIEHRYSVEGPDTKTPKNLLRVSVGLEHIDDLIGDLERVL
;
A
#
# COMPACT_ATOMS: atom_id res chain seq x y z
N ASN A 1 10.71 3.71 6.39
CA ASN A 1 11.57 2.54 6.14
C ASN A 1 11.51 2.10 4.68
N GLY A 2 10.44 1.41 4.27
CA GLY A 2 10.19 1.02 2.88
C GLY A 2 11.08 -0.10 2.33
N HIS A 3 11.66 -0.91 3.22
CA HIS A 3 12.45 -2.10 2.91
C HIS A 3 11.99 -3.32 3.73
N SER A 4 10.81 -3.22 4.36
CA SER A 4 10.15 -4.31 5.10
C SER A 4 10.99 -4.99 6.19
N ASP A 5 11.95 -4.27 6.75
CA ASP A 5 12.93 -4.75 7.75
C ASP A 5 12.92 -3.93 9.06
N VAL A 6 11.99 -2.98 9.22
CA VAL A 6 11.84 -2.15 10.43
C VAL A 6 10.38 -1.89 10.73
N THR A 7 10.00 -2.09 12.00
CA THR A 7 8.71 -1.66 12.57
C THR A 7 8.92 -0.43 13.44
N GLY A 8 8.11 0.60 13.25
CA GLY A 8 8.21 1.82 14.05
C GLY A 8 7.15 2.85 13.69
N GLY A 9 7.12 3.94 14.45
CA GLY A 9 6.21 5.06 14.25
C GLY A 9 6.96 6.39 14.20
N VAL A 10 6.34 7.39 13.59
CA VAL A 10 6.84 8.76 13.57
C VAL A 10 5.71 9.73 13.92
N LEU A 11 6.02 10.71 14.76
CA LEU A 11 5.17 11.85 15.04
C LEU A 11 5.94 13.11 14.68
N VAL A 12 5.31 14.03 13.95
CA VAL A 12 5.89 15.29 13.53
C VAL A 12 4.91 16.40 13.86
N THR A 13 5.39 17.45 14.51
CA THR A 13 4.62 18.69 14.73
C THR A 13 5.31 19.85 14.05
N LYS A 14 4.53 20.84 13.62
CA LYS A 14 5.07 22.12 13.13
C LYS A 14 5.60 22.97 14.28
N GLU A 15 4.92 22.95 15.42
CA GLU A 15 5.15 23.86 16.56
C GLU A 15 5.22 23.09 17.88
N ILE A 16 6.03 23.59 18.81
CA ILE A 16 6.12 23.07 20.17
C ILE A 16 5.00 23.71 20.99
N THR A 17 3.98 22.90 21.27
CA THR A 17 2.81 23.32 22.04
C THR A 17 2.79 22.60 23.40
N PRO A 18 1.99 23.07 24.38
CA PRO A 18 1.78 22.33 25.62
C PRO A 18 1.28 20.90 25.40
N PHE A 19 0.60 20.62 24.28
CA PHE A 19 0.21 19.26 23.91
C PHE A 19 1.39 18.44 23.41
N TRP A 20 2.28 19.02 22.60
CA TRP A 20 3.50 18.34 22.17
C TRP A 20 4.41 17.97 23.35
N GLU A 21 4.52 18.84 24.35
CA GLU A 21 5.25 18.54 25.59
C GLU A 21 4.67 17.31 26.30
N LYS A 22 3.33 17.17 26.35
CA LYS A 22 2.69 15.95 26.89
C LYS A 22 3.07 14.71 26.08
N VAL A 23 3.11 14.80 24.75
CA VAL A 23 3.57 13.69 23.88
C VAL A 23 5.02 13.31 24.19
N LYS A 24 5.90 14.30 24.37
CA LYS A 24 7.32 14.08 24.72
C LYS A 24 7.50 13.47 26.11
N ILE A 25 6.70 13.88 27.09
CA ILE A 25 6.63 13.27 28.42
C ILE A 25 6.23 11.79 28.29
N VAL A 26 5.15 11.48 27.58
CA VAL A 26 4.71 10.09 27.36
C VAL A 26 5.79 9.27 26.66
N GLN A 27 6.46 9.82 25.63
CA GLN A 27 7.58 9.15 24.96
C GLN A 27 8.74 8.87 25.94
N GLY A 28 9.12 9.86 26.74
CA GLY A 28 10.26 9.78 27.65
C GLY A 28 10.04 8.81 28.82
N TYR A 29 8.88 8.87 29.47
CA TYR A 29 8.56 8.00 30.61
C TYR A 29 7.99 6.65 30.19
N GLY A 30 7.21 6.58 29.11
CA GLY A 30 6.63 5.35 28.59
C GLY A 30 7.63 4.44 27.89
N GLY A 31 8.76 4.99 27.45
CA GLY A 31 9.92 4.20 26.99
C GLY A 31 9.74 3.45 25.67
N ALA A 32 8.58 3.59 24.99
CA ALA A 32 8.32 3.03 23.67
C ALA A 32 9.07 3.79 22.55
N VAL A 33 10.40 3.84 22.66
CA VAL A 33 11.31 4.51 21.73
C VAL A 33 11.95 3.49 20.79
N PRO A 34 12.21 3.85 19.52
CA PRO A 34 12.85 2.94 18.57
C PRO A 34 14.29 2.61 18.97
N ALA A 35 14.75 1.41 18.63
CA ALA A 35 16.16 1.05 18.79
C ALA A 35 17.04 1.96 17.91
N PRO A 36 18.25 2.35 18.37
CA PRO A 36 19.16 3.18 17.56
C PRO A 36 19.49 2.57 16.19
N PHE A 37 19.56 1.24 16.10
CA PHE A 37 19.79 0.53 14.85
C PHE A 37 18.61 0.68 13.88
N ASP A 38 17.37 0.59 14.37
CA ASP A 38 16.17 0.82 13.56
C ASP A 38 16.11 2.27 13.04
N CYS A 39 16.49 3.24 13.89
CA CYS A 39 16.62 4.64 13.48
C CYS A 39 17.62 4.82 12.33
N TYR A 40 18.75 4.10 12.38
CA TYR A 40 19.74 4.09 11.30
C TYR A 40 19.16 3.50 10.01
N LEU A 41 18.49 2.34 10.07
CA LEU A 41 17.86 1.70 8.91
C LEU A 41 16.78 2.60 8.28
N VAL A 42 15.93 3.24 9.09
CA VAL A 42 14.95 4.22 8.61
C VAL A 42 15.65 5.39 7.91
N THR A 43 16.71 5.94 8.51
CA THR A 43 17.48 7.05 7.93
C THR A 43 18.13 6.65 6.61
N ARG A 44 18.65 5.42 6.51
CA ARG A 44 19.15 4.85 5.25
C ARG A 44 18.04 4.77 4.20
N GLY A 45 16.87 4.26 4.56
CA GLY A 45 15.73 4.14 3.65
C GLY A 45 15.11 5.47 3.20
N ILE A 46 15.22 6.54 3.99
CA ILE A 46 14.77 7.89 3.61
C ILE A 46 15.56 8.42 2.40
N LYS A 47 16.86 8.07 2.28
CA LYS A 47 17.71 8.57 1.18
C LYS A 47 17.22 8.16 -0.21
N THR A 48 16.54 7.01 -0.32
CA THR A 48 15.97 6.52 -1.57
C THR A 48 14.46 6.81 -1.70
N LEU A 49 13.84 7.41 -0.68
CA LEU A 49 12.39 7.65 -0.66
C LEU A 49 11.87 8.38 -1.92
N PRO A 50 12.50 9.46 -2.42
CA PRO A 50 11.99 10.15 -3.62
C PRO A 50 12.01 9.29 -4.88
N TYR A 51 12.95 8.34 -4.99
CA TYR A 51 13.05 7.44 -6.13
C TYR A 51 12.05 6.28 -6.00
N ARG A 52 11.98 5.67 -4.81
CA ARG A 52 11.01 4.60 -4.54
C ARG A 52 9.58 5.08 -4.73
N MET A 53 9.23 6.25 -4.19
CA MET A 53 7.87 6.78 -4.36
C MET A 53 7.51 7.07 -5.82
N ARG A 54 8.47 7.54 -6.64
CA ARG A 54 8.24 7.70 -8.09
C ARG A 54 7.99 6.36 -8.78
N GLY A 55 8.78 5.33 -8.46
CA GLY A 55 8.59 3.98 -8.99
C GLY A 55 7.24 3.38 -8.58
N HIS A 56 6.90 3.43 -7.30
CA HIS A 56 5.60 2.97 -6.78
C HIS A 56 4.42 3.65 -7.46
N VAL A 57 4.48 4.97 -7.63
CA VAL A 57 3.42 5.75 -8.31
C VAL A 57 3.29 5.33 -9.78
N ALA A 58 4.41 5.21 -10.49
CA ALA A 58 4.41 4.80 -11.90
C ALA A 58 3.84 3.39 -12.07
N ASN A 59 4.30 2.43 -11.27
CA ASN A 59 3.83 1.05 -11.31
C ASN A 59 2.36 0.94 -10.92
N ALA A 60 1.94 1.59 -9.83
CA ALA A 60 0.54 1.55 -9.40
C ALA A 60 -0.40 2.19 -10.42
N GLN A 61 0.01 3.30 -11.07
CA GLN A 61 -0.78 3.94 -12.11
C GLN A 61 -0.95 3.05 -13.35
N ALA A 62 0.11 2.36 -13.76
CA ALA A 62 0.07 1.43 -14.90
C ALA A 62 -0.78 0.19 -14.56
N LEU A 63 -0.56 -0.41 -13.40
CA LEU A 63 -1.32 -1.57 -12.94
C LEU A 63 -2.80 -1.25 -12.74
N ALA A 64 -3.13 -0.09 -12.17
CA ALA A 64 -4.51 0.37 -12.02
C ALA A 64 -5.23 0.50 -13.37
N LYS A 65 -4.55 1.03 -14.40
CA LYS A 65 -5.11 1.14 -15.75
C LYS A 65 -5.32 -0.22 -16.42
N PHE A 66 -4.37 -1.14 -16.25
CA PHE A 66 -4.53 -2.53 -16.71
C PHE A 66 -5.77 -3.17 -16.07
N LEU A 67 -5.87 -3.11 -14.74
CA LEU A 67 -6.98 -3.68 -13.98
C LEU A 67 -8.33 -3.04 -14.34
N GLU A 68 -8.38 -1.72 -14.56
CA GLU A 68 -9.63 -1.00 -14.90
C GLU A 68 -10.23 -1.47 -16.22
N ASN A 69 -9.40 -2.01 -17.13
CA ASN A 69 -9.83 -2.51 -18.43
C ASN A 69 -9.97 -4.04 -18.48
N HIS A 70 -9.67 -4.76 -17.40
CA HIS A 70 -9.66 -6.23 -17.39
C HIS A 70 -11.06 -6.81 -17.16
N GLU A 71 -11.48 -7.78 -17.98
CA GLU A 71 -12.86 -8.30 -17.94
C GLU A 71 -13.22 -9.01 -16.63
N ALA A 72 -12.25 -9.62 -15.96
CA ALA A 72 -12.42 -10.27 -14.66
C ALA A 72 -12.48 -9.29 -13.46
N VAL A 73 -12.27 -7.98 -13.68
CA VAL A 73 -12.28 -6.95 -12.64
C VAL A 73 -13.62 -6.19 -12.67
N GLU A 74 -14.22 -6.03 -11.49
CA GLU A 74 -15.51 -5.32 -11.31
C GLU A 74 -15.30 -3.82 -11.09
N ALA A 75 -14.32 -3.44 -10.28
CA ALA A 75 -14.01 -2.06 -9.98
C ALA A 75 -12.56 -1.92 -9.51
N VAL A 76 -11.95 -0.75 -9.77
CA VAL A 76 -10.61 -0.39 -9.28
C VAL A 76 -10.69 0.89 -8.45
N PHE A 77 -10.05 0.86 -7.29
CA PHE A 77 -9.93 1.98 -6.37
C PHE A 77 -8.49 2.46 -6.35
N TYR A 78 -8.19 3.45 -7.19
CA TYR A 78 -6.91 4.13 -7.20
C TYR A 78 -7.10 5.63 -7.40
N PRO A 79 -6.57 6.50 -6.52
CA PRO A 79 -6.81 7.95 -6.61
C PRO A 79 -6.36 8.59 -7.93
N GLY A 80 -5.45 7.94 -8.67
CA GLY A 80 -4.97 8.41 -9.98
C GLY A 80 -5.87 8.08 -11.16
N LEU A 81 -6.90 7.24 -10.99
CA LEU A 81 -7.88 6.97 -12.04
C LEU A 81 -8.96 8.05 -12.07
N ALA A 82 -9.38 8.45 -13.26
CA ALA A 82 -10.47 9.42 -13.44
C ALA A 82 -11.83 8.90 -12.93
N SER A 83 -12.00 7.58 -12.88
CA SER A 83 -13.15 6.89 -12.30
C SER A 83 -13.23 7.01 -10.78
N HIS A 84 -12.12 7.34 -10.10
CA HIS A 84 -12.11 7.44 -8.65
C HIS A 84 -12.97 8.64 -8.19
N PRO A 85 -13.96 8.45 -7.29
CA PRO A 85 -14.92 9.51 -6.94
C PRO A 85 -14.30 10.81 -6.41
N GLN A 86 -13.11 10.70 -5.82
CA GLN A 86 -12.35 11.82 -5.26
C GLN A 86 -11.09 12.17 -6.07
N HIS A 87 -11.00 11.77 -7.34
CA HIS A 87 -9.83 12.04 -8.19
C HIS A 87 -9.46 13.53 -8.25
N GLU A 88 -10.45 14.41 -8.40
CA GLU A 88 -10.23 15.86 -8.44
C GLU A 88 -9.74 16.43 -7.10
N LEU A 89 -10.16 15.85 -5.97
CA LEU A 89 -9.61 16.20 -4.67
C LEU A 89 -8.18 15.68 -4.53
N ALA A 90 -7.91 14.45 -4.96
CA ALA A 90 -6.58 13.85 -4.95
C ALA A 90 -5.58 14.71 -5.74
N LYS A 91 -5.94 15.15 -6.95
CA LYS A 91 -5.12 16.08 -7.76
C LYS A 91 -4.80 17.40 -7.04
N LYS A 92 -5.74 17.94 -6.26
CA LYS A 92 -5.56 19.21 -5.56
C LYS A 92 -4.60 19.12 -4.37
N GLN A 93 -4.58 17.99 -3.67
CA GLN A 93 -3.84 17.85 -2.41
C GLN A 93 -2.61 16.94 -2.48
N MET A 94 -2.53 16.05 -3.47
CA MET A 94 -1.46 15.08 -3.62
C MET A 94 -0.53 15.47 -4.77
N LEU A 95 0.78 15.40 -4.54
CA LEU A 95 1.77 15.56 -5.62
C LEU A 95 1.75 14.39 -6.61
N SER A 96 1.25 13.24 -6.18
CA SER A 96 1.13 11.97 -6.93
C SER A 96 0.22 11.01 -6.13
N PHE A 97 -0.27 9.94 -6.74
CA PHE A 97 -1.40 9.16 -6.20
C PHE A 97 -1.03 7.96 -5.30
N GLY A 98 0.25 7.78 -4.99
CA GLY A 98 0.74 6.68 -4.14
C GLY A 98 0.91 5.34 -4.85
N GLY A 99 1.43 4.35 -4.11
CA GLY A 99 1.69 2.98 -4.56
C GLY A 99 0.64 1.95 -4.14
N MET A 100 -0.48 2.41 -3.56
CA MET A 100 -1.54 1.53 -3.06
C MET A 100 -2.74 1.59 -4.00
N LEU A 101 -3.30 0.43 -4.32
CA LEU A 101 -4.58 0.33 -4.99
C LEU A 101 -5.38 -0.84 -4.40
N SER A 102 -6.68 -0.84 -4.62
CA SER A 102 -7.54 -1.99 -4.35
C SER A 102 -8.40 -2.26 -5.58
N PHE A 103 -8.85 -3.50 -5.77
CA PHE A 103 -9.79 -3.83 -6.84
C PHE A 103 -10.71 -4.97 -6.43
N LEU A 104 -11.88 -5.04 -7.07
CA LEU A 104 -12.87 -6.08 -6.86
C LEU A 104 -12.78 -7.12 -7.99
N VAL A 105 -12.72 -8.40 -7.62
CA VAL A 105 -12.68 -9.52 -8.56
C VAL A 105 -14.09 -10.03 -8.84
N LYS A 106 -14.47 -10.20 -10.11
CA LYS A 106 -15.74 -10.85 -10.47
C LYS A 106 -15.72 -12.32 -10.06
N GLY A 107 -16.88 -12.86 -9.68
CA GLY A 107 -16.99 -14.26 -9.22
C GLY A 107 -16.87 -14.43 -7.70
N GLY A 108 -16.78 -13.34 -6.94
CA GLY A 108 -16.94 -13.36 -5.48
C GLY A 108 -15.69 -13.80 -4.71
N GLU A 109 -15.90 -14.22 -3.46
CA GLU A 109 -14.85 -14.53 -2.48
C GLU A 109 -13.88 -15.62 -2.96
N ASP A 110 -14.42 -16.70 -3.51
CA ASP A 110 -13.61 -17.85 -3.90
C ASP A 110 -12.69 -17.52 -5.09
N LYS A 111 -13.19 -16.78 -6.09
CA LYS A 111 -12.37 -16.33 -7.22
C LYS A 111 -11.31 -15.33 -6.76
N ALA A 112 -11.63 -14.41 -5.85
CA ALA A 112 -10.63 -13.50 -5.27
C ALA A 112 -9.51 -14.26 -4.53
N LYS A 113 -9.84 -15.29 -3.76
CA LYS A 113 -8.85 -16.16 -3.11
C LYS A 113 -8.01 -16.94 -4.13
N GLN A 114 -8.63 -17.48 -5.18
CA GLN A 114 -7.91 -18.18 -6.25
C GLN A 114 -6.90 -17.27 -6.95
N VAL A 115 -7.28 -16.03 -7.27
CA VAL A 115 -6.39 -15.02 -7.86
C VAL A 115 -5.18 -14.82 -6.96
N VAL A 116 -5.38 -14.50 -5.67
CA VAL A 116 -4.28 -14.23 -4.74
C VAL A 116 -3.36 -15.44 -4.58
N ASN A 117 -3.92 -16.64 -4.44
CA ASN A 117 -3.14 -17.86 -4.26
C ASN A 117 -2.41 -18.31 -5.53
N GLY A 118 -2.82 -17.80 -6.70
CA GLY A 118 -2.24 -18.15 -7.99
C GLY A 118 -1.01 -17.33 -8.35
N LEU A 119 -0.77 -16.18 -7.70
CA LEU A 119 0.31 -15.24 -8.01
C LEU A 119 1.68 -15.81 -7.63
N LYS A 120 2.73 -15.36 -8.34
CA LYS A 120 4.11 -15.83 -8.15
C LYS A 120 5.08 -14.73 -7.76
N ILE A 121 4.81 -13.49 -8.15
CA ILE A 121 5.64 -12.32 -7.85
C ILE A 121 5.10 -11.59 -6.64
N PHE A 122 3.78 -11.34 -6.62
CA PHE A 122 3.15 -10.72 -5.47
C PHE A 122 3.19 -11.65 -4.27
N THR A 123 3.78 -11.18 -3.17
CA THR A 123 3.80 -11.94 -1.92
C THR A 123 2.48 -11.72 -1.16
N GLN A 124 1.85 -12.81 -0.73
CA GLN A 124 0.66 -12.74 0.12
C GLN A 124 1.06 -12.41 1.56
N ALA A 125 1.06 -11.14 1.93
CA ALA A 125 1.46 -10.71 3.27
C ALA A 125 0.76 -9.42 3.73
N THR A 126 0.53 -9.35 5.04
CA THR A 126 -0.02 -8.17 5.71
C THR A 126 1.08 -7.15 5.99
N SER A 127 1.27 -6.20 5.08
CA SER A 127 2.03 -4.95 5.28
C SER A 127 1.81 -4.06 4.05
N LEU A 128 2.65 -3.03 3.86
CA LEU A 128 2.69 -2.20 2.65
C LEU A 128 3.93 -1.32 2.57
N GLY A 129 4.22 -0.80 1.37
CA GLY A 129 5.20 0.25 1.12
C GLY A 129 6.67 -0.21 1.12
N GLY A 130 6.91 -1.52 1.12
CA GLY A 130 8.20 -2.15 0.82
C GLY A 130 8.58 -2.00 -0.66
N VAL A 131 9.77 -2.48 -1.03
CA VAL A 131 10.21 -2.48 -2.44
C VAL A 131 9.60 -3.64 -3.23
N GLU A 132 9.21 -4.69 -2.52
CA GLU A 132 8.50 -5.85 -3.01
C GLU A 132 6.99 -5.61 -3.08
N SER A 133 6.35 -6.22 -4.07
CA SER A 133 4.92 -6.18 -4.28
C SER A 133 4.20 -7.12 -3.32
N LEU A 134 3.24 -6.58 -2.57
CA LEU A 134 2.38 -7.35 -1.66
C LEU A 134 0.94 -7.30 -2.13
N ILE A 135 0.22 -8.39 -1.94
CA ILE A 135 -1.22 -8.47 -2.19
C ILE A 135 -1.90 -9.23 -1.07
N GLU A 136 -3.14 -8.86 -0.76
CA GLU A 136 -3.92 -9.64 0.19
C GLU A 136 -5.41 -9.58 -0.11
N HIS A 137 -6.10 -10.66 0.24
CA HIS A 137 -7.55 -10.70 0.29
C HIS A 137 -8.02 -10.07 1.61
N ARG A 138 -8.45 -8.81 1.55
CA ARG A 138 -8.66 -7.97 2.77
C ARG A 138 -9.70 -8.54 3.72
N TYR A 139 -10.78 -9.11 3.19
CA TYR A 139 -11.83 -9.72 4.01
C TYR A 139 -11.27 -10.84 4.91
N SER A 140 -10.34 -11.65 4.41
CA SER A 140 -9.71 -12.72 5.23
C SER A 140 -8.78 -12.20 6.31
N VAL A 141 -8.22 -10.99 6.16
CA VAL A 141 -7.23 -10.42 7.09
C VAL A 141 -7.91 -9.61 8.21
N GLU A 142 -9.04 -8.96 7.93
CA GLU A 142 -9.69 -8.04 8.86
C GLU A 142 -10.63 -8.71 9.88
N GLY A 143 -11.01 -9.97 9.66
CA GLY A 143 -11.85 -10.73 10.59
C GLY A 143 -13.37 -10.59 10.34
N PRO A 144 -14.21 -11.22 11.19
CA PRO A 144 -15.63 -11.45 10.89
C PRO A 144 -16.50 -10.18 10.87
N ASP A 145 -16.10 -9.11 11.57
CA ASP A 145 -16.87 -7.85 11.65
C ASP A 145 -16.55 -6.87 10.52
N THR A 146 -15.69 -7.26 9.57
CA THR A 146 -15.29 -6.38 8.48
C THR A 146 -16.47 -6.05 7.55
N LYS A 147 -16.51 -4.79 7.09
CA LYS A 147 -17.41 -4.32 6.03
C LYS A 147 -16.75 -4.35 4.65
N THR A 148 -15.51 -4.82 4.57
CA THR A 148 -14.77 -4.90 3.32
C THR A 148 -15.45 -5.90 2.39
N PRO A 149 -15.64 -5.57 1.10
CA PRO A 149 -16.20 -6.51 0.14
C PRO A 149 -15.40 -7.82 0.11
N LYS A 150 -16.13 -8.94 0.06
CA LYS A 150 -15.55 -10.30 0.08
C LYS A 150 -14.70 -10.63 -1.14
N ASN A 151 -14.71 -9.80 -2.17
CA ASN A 151 -13.93 -9.97 -3.39
C ASN A 151 -12.86 -8.88 -3.55
N LEU A 152 -12.57 -8.11 -2.49
CA LEU A 152 -11.60 -7.03 -2.54
C LEU A 152 -10.17 -7.54 -2.32
N LEU A 153 -9.31 -7.26 -3.29
CA LEU A 153 -7.87 -7.44 -3.18
C LEU A 153 -7.21 -6.07 -2.99
N ARG A 154 -6.36 -5.94 -1.98
CA ARG A 154 -5.51 -4.75 -1.77
C ARG A 154 -4.10 -5.06 -2.22
N VAL A 155 -3.52 -4.15 -3.00
CA VAL A 155 -2.18 -4.27 -3.54
C VAL A 155 -1.32 -3.13 -3.01
N SER A 156 -0.16 -3.50 -2.44
CA SER A 156 0.97 -2.61 -2.26
C SER A 156 1.92 -2.85 -3.43
N VAL A 157 1.88 -1.98 -4.43
CA VAL A 157 2.64 -2.15 -5.67
C VAL A 157 4.10 -1.80 -5.42
N GLY A 158 4.99 -2.75 -5.61
CA GLY A 158 6.43 -2.64 -5.41
C GLY A 158 7.17 -1.94 -6.57
N LEU A 159 8.46 -2.24 -6.68
CA LEU A 159 9.41 -1.64 -7.62
C LEU A 159 9.95 -2.65 -8.64
N GLU A 160 9.32 -3.82 -8.76
CA GLU A 160 9.57 -4.77 -9.84
C GLU A 160 9.26 -4.13 -11.21
N HIS A 161 9.70 -4.80 -12.28
CA HIS A 161 9.34 -4.36 -13.62
C HIS A 161 7.83 -4.46 -13.81
N ILE A 162 7.22 -3.39 -14.31
CA ILE A 162 5.76 -3.31 -14.41
C ILE A 162 5.15 -4.42 -15.28
N ASP A 163 5.83 -4.82 -16.35
CA ASP A 163 5.34 -5.88 -17.23
C ASP A 163 5.31 -7.25 -16.54
N ASP A 164 6.23 -7.50 -15.60
CA ASP A 164 6.24 -8.73 -14.82
C ASP A 164 5.05 -8.74 -13.84
N LEU A 165 4.76 -7.60 -13.22
CA LEU A 165 3.61 -7.45 -12.32
C LEU A 165 2.28 -7.59 -13.06
N ILE A 166 2.16 -6.99 -14.24
CA ILE A 166 0.97 -7.14 -15.09
C ILE A 166 0.83 -8.59 -15.54
N GLY A 167 1.90 -9.20 -16.06
CA GLY A 167 1.87 -10.58 -16.56
C GLY A 167 1.54 -11.61 -15.48
N ASP A 168 2.00 -11.39 -14.23
CA ASP A 168 1.66 -12.29 -13.12
C ASP A 168 0.16 -12.22 -12.78
N LEU A 169 -0.44 -11.03 -12.79
CA LEU A 169 -1.88 -10.82 -12.57
C LEU A 169 -2.72 -11.32 -13.74
N GLU A 170 -2.34 -11.01 -14.99
CA GLU A 170 -3.03 -11.44 -16.20
C GLU A 170 -3.18 -12.97 -16.27
N ARG A 171 -2.17 -13.72 -15.82
CA ARG A 171 -2.21 -15.18 -15.80
C ARG A 171 -3.30 -15.77 -14.90
N VAL A 172 -3.72 -15.05 -13.86
CA VAL A 172 -4.58 -15.60 -12.79
C VAL A 172 -5.97 -14.96 -12.71
N LEU A 173 -6.14 -13.77 -13.28
CA LEU A 173 -7.41 -13.06 -13.40
C LEU A 173 -8.31 -13.77 -14.41
#